data_AF-A0A9E2YXG7-F1
#
_entry.id   AF-A0A9E2YXG7-F1
#
_cell.length_a   1.000
_cell.length_b   1.000
_cell.length_c   1.000
_cell.angle_alpha   90.00
_cell.angle_beta   90.00
_cell.angle_gamma   90.00
#
_symmetry.space_group_name_H-M   'P 1'
#
loop_
_entity.id
_entity.type
_entity.pdbx_description
1 polymer ?
#
loop_
_entity_poly.entity_id
_entity_poly.type
_entity_poly.pdbx_seq_one_letter_code
_entity_poly.pdbx_strand_id
1 'polypeptide(L)'
;MPEKIARRAWLKAASAIAASTATAQNPQQTDVPDKITREALHQSLVVAGLEFTPEQEEMMLRGVNRNLAGYETLRKIDVPLDTEPATRFFPTAPAVVRGKFQPTRYKATQAPANLEDLAFAPVTEIAPLLKAKKVKSVDLTRMYLGRLKRYGPKLNCVITLTEELALAQAEQADSEIRHGKYRGPLHGVPCGVKDLFATKGIKTTWGAEPYANQIFDYDSTVVERLRAAGSPLLAKLSMGALAQGGLWFGGMTKTPWNLEQSSSGSSAGSAAATAAGLVGFSIGTETLGSIISPSTRCGTTGL
;
A
#
# COMPACT_ATOMS: atom_id res chain seq x y z
N MET A 1 31.31 3.00 -59.72
CA MET A 1 30.12 2.47 -59.01
C MET A 1 29.64 3.56 -58.06
N PRO A 2 28.36 3.98 -58.08
CA PRO A 2 27.92 5.11 -57.27
C PRO A 2 27.89 4.74 -55.78
N GLU A 3 28.39 5.65 -54.95
CA GLU A 3 28.33 5.57 -53.48
C GLU A 3 26.88 5.37 -53.01
N LYS A 4 26.64 4.31 -52.22
CA LYS A 4 25.35 4.08 -51.57
C LYS A 4 25.17 5.14 -50.48
N ILE A 5 24.30 6.10 -50.73
CA ILE A 5 23.86 7.08 -49.72
C ILE A 5 23.23 6.32 -48.54
N ALA A 6 23.79 6.49 -47.34
CA ALA A 6 23.26 5.91 -46.12
C ALA A 6 21.84 6.43 -45.84
N ARG A 7 20.92 5.54 -45.44
CA ARG A 7 19.50 5.85 -45.13
C ARG A 7 19.31 7.07 -44.21
N ARG A 8 20.25 7.31 -43.28
CA ARG A 8 20.28 8.47 -42.37
C ARG A 8 20.55 9.80 -43.08
N ALA A 9 21.38 9.82 -44.13
CA ALA A 9 21.67 11.02 -44.91
C ALA A 9 20.48 11.39 -45.82
N TRP A 10 19.80 10.38 -46.38
CA TRP A 10 18.61 10.60 -47.20
C TRP A 10 17.43 11.16 -46.38
N LEU A 11 17.18 10.64 -45.17
CA LEU A 11 16.09 11.13 -44.32
C LEU A 11 16.30 12.58 -43.85
N LYS A 12 17.54 12.98 -43.53
CA LYS A 12 17.86 14.39 -43.18
C LYS A 12 17.70 15.34 -44.37
N ALA A 13 18.03 14.90 -45.58
CA ALA A 13 17.82 15.69 -46.80
C ALA A 13 16.34 15.82 -47.16
N ALA A 14 15.56 14.74 -47.00
CA ALA A 14 14.12 14.73 -47.29
C ALA A 14 13.31 15.64 -46.35
N SER A 15 13.67 15.72 -45.07
CA SER A 15 13.02 16.64 -44.12
C SER A 15 13.27 18.12 -44.43
N ALA A 16 14.39 18.45 -45.06
CA ALA A 16 14.70 19.83 -45.46
C ALA A 16 13.90 20.28 -46.70
N ILE A 17 13.50 19.35 -47.57
CA ILE A 17 12.73 19.66 -48.79
C ILE A 17 11.24 19.78 -48.48
N ALA A 18 10.71 19.01 -47.53
CA ALA A 18 9.30 19.05 -47.14
C ALA A 18 8.87 20.30 -46.37
N ALA A 19 9.82 21.10 -45.87
CA ALA A 19 9.54 22.29 -45.06
C ALA A 19 9.17 23.56 -45.87
N SER A 20 8.99 23.46 -47.20
CA SER A 20 8.72 24.62 -48.06
C SER A 20 7.27 24.78 -48.54
N THR A 21 6.36 23.83 -48.27
CA THR A 21 4.93 23.98 -48.62
C THR A 21 4.01 23.33 -47.61
N ALA A 22 3.99 23.87 -46.39
CA ALA A 22 2.82 23.81 -45.52
C ALA A 22 3.02 24.87 -44.44
N THR A 23 2.41 26.04 -44.61
CA THR A 23 2.04 26.89 -43.47
C THR A 23 0.97 26.15 -42.68
N ALA A 24 1.38 25.11 -41.95
CA ALA A 24 0.61 24.60 -40.84
C ALA A 24 0.59 25.73 -39.81
N GLN A 25 -0.57 26.36 -39.66
CA GLN A 25 -0.84 27.23 -38.54
C GLN A 25 -0.42 26.47 -37.30
N ASN A 26 0.61 27.00 -36.62
CA ASN A 26 1.00 26.57 -35.29
C ASN A 26 -0.30 26.54 -34.48
N PRO A 27 -0.81 25.39 -34.01
CA PRO A 27 -1.97 25.40 -33.15
C PRO A 27 -1.60 26.33 -32.01
N GLN A 28 -2.34 27.43 -31.90
CA GLN A 28 -2.15 28.46 -30.90
C GLN A 28 -1.78 27.77 -29.61
N GLN A 29 -0.59 28.11 -29.10
CA GLN A 29 -0.18 27.79 -27.75
C GLN A 29 -1.25 28.41 -26.87
N THR A 30 -2.31 27.66 -26.58
CA THR A 30 -3.38 28.09 -25.69
C THR A 30 -2.68 28.30 -24.37
N ASP A 31 -2.63 29.55 -23.91
CA ASP A 31 -2.13 29.88 -22.58
C ASP A 31 -2.86 28.95 -21.61
N VAL A 32 -2.12 27.97 -21.10
CA VAL A 32 -2.62 27.10 -20.06
C VAL A 32 -2.78 28.02 -18.86
N PRO A 33 -4.00 28.18 -18.31
CA PRO A 33 -4.20 29.11 -17.22
C PRO A 33 -3.35 28.68 -16.03
N ASP A 34 -2.65 29.63 -15.39
CA ASP A 34 -1.80 29.39 -14.21
C ASP A 34 -2.54 28.70 -13.05
N LYS A 35 -3.87 28.76 -13.07
CA LYS A 35 -4.75 28.15 -12.07
C LYS A 35 -6.08 27.72 -12.70
N ILE A 36 -6.52 26.51 -12.39
CA ILE A 36 -7.86 26.02 -12.69
C ILE A 36 -8.85 26.59 -11.67
N THR A 37 -9.89 27.26 -12.17
CA THR A 37 -11.00 27.79 -11.37
C THR A 37 -12.07 26.73 -11.12
N ARG A 38 -12.98 27.01 -10.17
CA ARG A 38 -14.10 26.11 -9.88
C ARG A 38 -15.00 25.92 -11.09
N GLU A 39 -15.25 26.99 -11.84
CA GLU A 39 -16.08 26.97 -13.05
C GLU A 39 -15.43 26.09 -14.12
N ALA A 40 -14.13 26.24 -14.35
CA ALA A 40 -13.39 25.43 -15.31
C ALA A 40 -13.39 23.94 -14.92
N LEU A 41 -13.25 23.64 -13.62
CA LEU A 41 -13.39 22.29 -13.09
C LEU A 41 -14.81 21.75 -13.32
N HIS A 42 -15.84 22.51 -12.97
CA HIS A 42 -17.25 22.13 -13.12
C HIS A 42 -17.60 21.82 -14.58
N GLN A 43 -17.22 22.69 -15.52
CA GLN A 43 -17.44 22.45 -16.95
C GLN A 43 -16.73 21.18 -17.43
N SER A 44 -15.52 20.91 -16.93
CA SER A 44 -14.79 19.68 -17.26
C SER A 44 -15.48 18.42 -16.71
N LEU A 45 -16.05 18.49 -15.51
CA LEU A 45 -16.81 17.40 -14.90
C LEU A 45 -18.10 17.11 -15.68
N VAL A 46 -18.80 18.16 -16.14
CA VAL A 46 -19.99 18.03 -17.01
C VAL A 46 -19.63 17.32 -18.32
N VAL A 47 -18.54 17.72 -18.98
CA VAL A 47 -18.05 17.04 -20.20
C VAL A 47 -17.66 15.59 -19.92
N ALA A 48 -17.12 15.30 -18.74
CA ALA A 48 -16.76 13.95 -18.32
C ALA A 48 -17.97 13.10 -17.85
N GLY A 49 -19.18 13.68 -17.77
CA GLY A 49 -20.38 13.00 -17.27
C GLY A 49 -20.32 12.65 -15.78
N LEU A 50 -19.62 13.47 -14.98
CA LEU A 50 -19.48 13.28 -13.53
C LEU A 50 -20.20 14.40 -12.77
N GLU A 51 -20.91 14.03 -11.71
CA GLU A 51 -21.62 14.96 -10.84
C GLU A 51 -21.03 14.92 -9.42
N PHE A 52 -20.75 16.09 -8.86
CA PHE A 52 -20.22 16.28 -7.51
C PHE A 52 -20.90 17.46 -6.83
N THR A 53 -20.90 17.48 -5.50
CA THR A 53 -21.40 18.65 -4.76
C THR A 53 -20.42 19.82 -4.84
N PRO A 54 -20.88 21.08 -4.65
CA PRO A 54 -19.99 22.25 -4.59
C PRO A 54 -18.81 22.09 -3.63
N GLU A 55 -19.03 21.45 -2.48
CA GLU A 55 -18.00 21.23 -1.47
C GLU A 55 -16.96 20.21 -1.96
N GLN A 56 -17.40 19.15 -2.64
CA GLN A 56 -16.52 18.15 -3.24
C GLN A 56 -15.67 18.78 -4.36
N GLU A 57 -16.25 19.65 -5.19
CA GLU A 57 -15.51 20.41 -6.19
C GLU A 57 -14.44 21.30 -5.57
N GLU A 58 -14.78 22.01 -4.50
CA GLU A 58 -13.84 22.87 -3.78
C GLU A 58 -12.67 22.07 -3.18
N MET A 59 -12.97 20.88 -2.64
CA MET A 59 -11.94 19.95 -2.19
C MET A 59 -11.03 19.47 -3.33
N MET A 60 -11.61 19.20 -4.52
CA MET A 60 -10.86 18.76 -5.70
C MET A 60 -9.94 19.85 -6.25
N LEU A 61 -10.32 21.13 -6.18
CA LEU A 61 -9.55 22.23 -6.76
C LEU A 61 -8.10 22.27 -6.30
N ARG A 62 -7.84 22.00 -5.01
CA ARG A 62 -6.47 21.97 -4.48
C ARG A 62 -5.64 20.86 -5.14
N GLY A 63 -6.23 19.70 -5.40
CA GLY A 63 -5.56 18.58 -6.07
C GLY A 63 -5.33 18.86 -7.55
N VAL A 64 -6.34 19.37 -8.24
CA VAL A 64 -6.27 19.72 -9.67
C VAL A 64 -5.20 20.77 -9.92
N ASN A 65 -5.16 21.83 -9.13
CA ASN A 65 -4.14 22.89 -9.27
C ASN A 65 -2.72 22.40 -8.92
N ARG A 66 -2.58 21.49 -7.95
CA ARG A 66 -1.30 20.86 -7.66
C ARG A 66 -0.82 20.01 -8.84
N ASN A 67 -1.72 19.28 -9.48
CA ASN A 67 -1.41 18.48 -10.66
C ASN A 67 -1.00 19.37 -11.84
N LEU A 68 -1.70 20.49 -12.06
CA LEU A 68 -1.34 21.48 -13.08
C LEU A 68 0.11 21.97 -12.89
N ALA A 69 0.46 22.43 -11.68
CA ALA A 69 1.82 22.87 -11.37
C ALA A 69 2.86 21.74 -11.56
N GLY A 70 2.49 20.50 -11.25
CA GLY A 70 3.29 19.31 -11.52
C GLY A 70 3.52 19.09 -13.02
N TYR A 71 2.47 19.18 -13.84
CA TYR A 71 2.58 19.06 -15.29
C TYR A 71 3.42 20.17 -15.91
N GLU A 72 3.28 21.41 -15.46
CA GLU A 72 4.14 22.50 -15.91
C GLU A 72 5.60 22.28 -15.55
N THR A 73 5.87 21.73 -14.37
CA THR A 73 7.23 21.33 -13.97
C THR A 73 7.76 20.23 -14.89
N LEU A 74 6.95 19.21 -15.18
CA LEU A 74 7.33 18.11 -16.09
C LEU A 74 7.55 18.59 -17.53
N ARG A 75 6.74 19.53 -18.03
CA ARG A 75 6.89 20.12 -19.38
C ARG A 75 8.17 20.93 -19.55
N LYS A 76 8.76 21.41 -18.44
CA LYS A 76 10.06 22.09 -18.44
C LYS A 76 11.24 21.12 -18.48
N ILE A 77 11.01 19.82 -18.27
CA ILE A 77 12.04 18.78 -18.38
C ILE A 77 12.25 18.48 -19.87
N ASP A 78 13.44 18.79 -20.38
CA ASP A 78 13.83 18.41 -21.73
C ASP A 78 14.13 16.90 -21.77
N VAL A 79 13.25 16.14 -22.41
CA VAL A 79 13.45 14.72 -22.70
C VAL A 79 13.63 14.60 -24.21
N PRO A 80 14.86 14.37 -24.70
CA PRO A 80 15.13 14.20 -26.12
C PRO A 80 14.22 13.13 -26.73
N LEU A 81 13.75 13.36 -27.96
CA LEU A 81 12.83 12.45 -28.67
C LEU A 81 13.41 11.04 -28.92
N ASP A 82 14.72 10.88 -28.76
CA ASP A 82 15.46 9.61 -28.85
C ASP A 82 15.72 8.95 -27.49
N THR A 83 15.20 9.53 -26.39
CA THR A 83 15.25 8.90 -25.06
C THR A 83 14.29 7.71 -25.06
N GLU A 84 14.83 6.50 -25.12
CA GLU A 84 14.04 5.28 -24.98
C GLU A 84 13.42 5.23 -23.56
N PRO A 85 12.12 4.88 -23.43
CA PRO A 85 11.51 4.73 -22.12
C PRO A 85 12.23 3.60 -21.38
N ALA A 86 12.42 3.76 -20.06
CA ALA A 86 12.97 2.71 -19.22
C ALA A 86 12.02 1.49 -19.22
N THR A 87 12.23 0.55 -20.13
CA THR A 87 11.41 -0.67 -20.25
C THR A 87 11.78 -1.73 -19.22
N ARG A 88 12.91 -1.56 -18.54
CA ARG A 88 13.43 -2.54 -17.58
C ARG A 88 14.09 -1.85 -16.39
N PHE A 89 13.41 -1.88 -15.26
CA PHE A 89 13.99 -1.51 -13.98
C PHE A 89 14.64 -2.74 -13.35
N PHE A 90 15.96 -2.74 -13.21
CA PHE A 90 16.69 -3.75 -12.46
C PHE A 90 17.05 -3.18 -11.09
N PRO A 91 16.27 -3.47 -10.03
CA PRO A 91 16.55 -2.99 -8.67
C PRO A 91 17.79 -3.63 -8.03
N THR A 92 18.59 -4.38 -8.79
CA THR A 92 19.75 -5.13 -8.30
C THR A 92 20.95 -4.90 -9.18
N ALA A 93 22.14 -4.80 -8.58
CA ALA A 93 23.40 -4.93 -9.31
C ALA A 93 23.43 -6.26 -10.09
N PRO A 94 24.01 -6.29 -11.31
CA PRO A 94 24.11 -7.52 -12.09
C PRO A 94 24.89 -8.58 -11.29
N ALA A 95 24.33 -9.79 -11.22
CA ALA A 95 24.93 -11.01 -10.67
C ALA A 95 24.97 -11.20 -9.13
N VAL A 96 23.98 -10.72 -8.36
CA VAL A 96 23.79 -11.29 -7.00
C VAL A 96 23.01 -12.61 -7.11
N VAL A 97 23.74 -13.74 -7.07
CA VAL A 97 23.15 -15.05 -6.78
C VAL A 97 22.54 -14.96 -5.38
N ARG A 98 21.20 -14.86 -5.29
CA ARG A 98 20.53 -14.94 -3.99
C ARG A 98 20.80 -16.31 -3.40
N GLY A 99 21.54 -16.36 -2.29
CA GLY A 99 21.64 -17.56 -1.48
C GLY A 99 20.26 -18.04 -1.05
N LYS A 100 20.13 -19.33 -0.70
CA LYS A 100 18.89 -19.82 -0.09
C LYS A 100 18.65 -19.05 1.20
N PHE A 101 17.47 -18.44 1.36
CA PHE A 101 17.08 -17.79 2.61
C PHE A 101 17.21 -18.78 3.76
N GLN A 102 18.07 -18.44 4.73
CA GLN A 102 18.23 -19.16 5.98
C GLN A 102 17.57 -18.29 7.06
N PRO A 103 16.42 -18.69 7.62
CA PRO A 103 15.82 -17.93 8.70
C PRO A 103 16.78 -17.90 9.90
N THR A 104 16.94 -16.73 10.51
CA THR A 104 17.66 -16.60 11.78
C THR A 104 17.03 -17.54 12.80
N ARG A 105 17.82 -18.48 13.32
CA ARG A 105 17.34 -19.47 14.28
C ARG A 105 17.27 -18.87 15.66
N TYR A 106 16.09 -18.45 16.08
CA TYR A 106 15.80 -18.16 17.48
C TYR A 106 15.42 -19.46 18.19
N LYS A 107 16.10 -19.76 19.29
CA LYS A 107 15.72 -20.90 20.15
C LYS A 107 14.37 -20.57 20.79
N ALA A 108 13.48 -21.57 20.85
CA ALA A 108 12.20 -21.42 21.54
C ALA A 108 12.45 -21.11 23.02
N THR A 109 12.13 -19.89 23.44
CA THR A 109 12.11 -19.43 24.82
C THR A 109 11.08 -20.24 25.63
N GLN A 110 11.09 -20.13 26.96
CA GLN A 110 10.00 -20.65 27.78
C GLN A 110 8.67 -19.98 27.37
N ALA A 111 7.55 -20.66 27.62
CA ALA A 111 6.25 -20.02 27.45
C ALA A 111 6.21 -18.75 28.32
N PRO A 112 5.65 -17.63 27.84
CA PRO A 112 5.57 -16.42 28.64
C PRO A 112 4.66 -16.68 29.85
N ALA A 113 4.96 -16.02 30.97
CA ALA A 113 4.10 -16.08 32.15
C ALA A 113 2.74 -15.41 31.89
N ASN A 114 2.73 -14.34 31.08
CA ASN A 114 1.54 -13.65 30.61
C ASN A 114 1.55 -13.59 29.08
N LEU A 115 0.46 -14.01 28.44
CA LEU A 115 0.35 -14.00 26.98
C LEU A 115 0.45 -12.58 26.40
N GLU A 116 -0.02 -11.57 27.13
CA GLU A 116 0.04 -10.14 26.73
C GLU A 116 1.48 -9.64 26.55
N ASP A 117 2.48 -10.29 27.14
CA ASP A 117 3.90 -9.96 26.93
C ASP A 117 4.31 -10.17 25.46
N LEU A 118 3.60 -11.04 24.73
CA LEU A 118 3.85 -11.28 23.30
C LEU A 118 3.25 -10.20 22.39
N ALA A 119 2.44 -9.28 22.90
CA ALA A 119 1.82 -8.24 22.07
C ALA A 119 2.86 -7.40 21.29
N PHE A 120 4.04 -7.20 21.87
CA PHE A 120 5.16 -6.45 21.29
C PHE A 120 6.35 -7.34 20.90
N ALA A 121 6.24 -8.65 21.08
CA ALA A 121 7.32 -9.57 20.74
C ALA A 121 7.49 -9.65 19.21
N PRO A 122 8.72 -9.71 18.69
CA PRO A 122 8.95 -9.85 17.27
C PRO A 122 8.49 -11.24 16.79
N VAL A 123 8.14 -11.35 15.51
CA VAL A 123 7.78 -12.63 14.86
C VAL A 123 8.84 -13.71 15.08
N THR A 124 10.11 -13.31 15.20
CA THR A 124 11.24 -14.20 15.49
C THR A 124 11.15 -14.89 16.85
N GLU A 125 10.42 -14.33 17.81
CA GLU A 125 10.16 -14.93 19.13
C GLU A 125 8.82 -15.66 19.19
N ILE A 126 7.78 -15.12 18.54
CA ILE A 126 6.45 -15.73 18.50
C ILE A 126 6.47 -17.07 17.73
N ALA A 127 7.11 -17.09 16.56
CA ALA A 127 7.06 -18.24 15.66
C ALA A 127 7.67 -19.53 16.27
N PRO A 128 8.83 -19.49 16.96
CA PRO A 128 9.35 -20.65 17.69
C PRO A 128 8.42 -21.16 18.81
N LEU A 129 7.72 -20.26 19.51
CA LEU A 129 6.77 -20.64 20.57
C LEU A 129 5.57 -21.42 20.01
N LEU A 130 5.01 -20.94 18.90
CA LEU A 130 3.94 -21.63 18.16
C LEU A 130 4.42 -22.99 17.65
N LYS A 131 5.58 -23.03 16.98
CA LYS A 131 6.17 -24.28 16.46
C LYS A 131 6.39 -25.31 17.56
N ALA A 132 6.88 -24.87 18.72
CA ALA A 132 7.13 -25.71 19.87
C ALA A 132 5.85 -26.05 20.66
N LYS A 133 4.68 -25.54 20.25
CA LYS A 133 3.38 -25.70 20.92
C LYS A 133 3.39 -25.17 22.37
N LYS A 134 4.26 -24.18 22.65
CA LYS A 134 4.31 -23.49 23.95
C LYS A 134 3.24 -22.40 24.06
N VAL A 135 2.77 -21.92 22.91
CA VAL A 135 1.65 -20.98 22.76
C VAL A 135 0.77 -21.52 21.65
N LYS A 136 -0.55 -21.34 21.77
CA LYS A 136 -1.52 -21.67 20.72
C LYS A 136 -1.83 -20.43 19.87
N SER A 137 -1.97 -20.62 18.57
CA SER A 137 -2.37 -19.57 17.63
C SER A 137 -3.73 -18.99 17.98
N VAL A 138 -4.69 -19.82 18.42
CA VAL A 138 -6.03 -19.36 18.80
C VAL A 138 -5.98 -18.43 20.02
N ASP A 139 -5.14 -18.72 21.01
CA ASP A 139 -5.01 -17.89 22.22
C ASP A 139 -4.36 -16.54 21.86
N LEU A 140 -3.31 -16.57 21.04
CA LEU A 140 -2.65 -15.37 20.54
C LEU A 140 -3.59 -14.51 19.66
N THR A 141 -4.42 -15.15 18.85
CA THR A 141 -5.44 -14.48 18.01
C THR A 141 -6.50 -13.81 18.88
N ARG A 142 -7.02 -14.49 19.90
CA ARG A 142 -7.97 -13.91 20.86
C ARG A 142 -7.39 -12.70 21.60
N MET A 143 -6.13 -12.80 22.02
CA MET A 143 -5.41 -11.69 22.66
C MET A 143 -5.36 -10.46 21.73
N TYR A 144 -4.86 -10.61 20.50
CA TYR A 144 -4.77 -9.49 19.56
C TYR A 144 -6.14 -8.93 19.17
N LEU A 145 -7.16 -9.78 18.96
CA LEU A 145 -8.54 -9.30 18.72
C LEU A 145 -9.08 -8.49 19.89
N GLY A 146 -8.82 -8.91 21.14
CA GLY A 146 -9.18 -8.16 22.35
C GLY A 146 -8.49 -6.79 22.39
N ARG A 147 -7.20 -6.72 22.04
CA ARG A 147 -6.45 -5.47 21.94
C ARG A 147 -6.96 -4.58 20.82
N LEU A 148 -7.24 -5.12 19.64
CA LEU A 148 -7.82 -4.39 18.50
C LEU A 148 -9.17 -3.78 18.87
N LYS A 149 -10.06 -4.52 19.54
CA LYS A 149 -11.34 -4.00 20.03
C LYS A 149 -11.16 -2.88 21.07
N ARG A 150 -10.15 -2.99 21.94
CA ARG A 150 -9.89 -2.01 23.02
C ARG A 150 -9.21 -0.73 22.55
N TYR A 151 -8.24 -0.83 21.64
CA TYR A 151 -7.35 0.27 21.25
C TYR A 151 -7.52 0.71 19.79
N GLY A 152 -8.01 -0.16 18.92
CA GLY A 152 -8.27 0.15 17.50
C GLY A 152 -9.14 1.38 17.29
N PRO A 153 -10.28 1.54 18.00
CA PRO A 153 -11.10 2.74 17.93
C PRO A 153 -10.37 4.01 18.40
N LYS A 154 -9.51 3.91 19.43
CA LYS A 154 -8.75 5.07 19.96
C LYS A 154 -7.72 5.58 18.96
N LEU A 155 -7.13 4.67 18.19
CA LEU A 155 -6.16 4.98 17.14
C LEU A 155 -6.81 5.23 15.77
N ASN A 156 -8.08 4.87 15.63
CA ASN A 156 -8.80 4.86 14.36
C ASN A 156 -8.02 4.12 13.25
N CYS A 157 -7.49 2.94 13.60
CA CYS A 157 -6.54 2.18 12.78
C CYS A 157 -7.11 0.91 12.12
N VAL A 158 -8.40 0.63 12.32
CA VAL A 158 -9.07 -0.61 11.86
C VAL A 158 -10.30 -0.24 11.04
N ILE A 159 -10.38 -0.74 9.80
CA ILE A 159 -11.56 -0.60 8.93
C ILE A 159 -12.52 -1.77 9.13
N THR A 160 -12.00 -2.99 9.15
CA THR A 160 -12.81 -4.21 9.25
C THR A 160 -12.07 -5.22 10.10
N LEU A 161 -12.71 -5.69 11.17
CA LEU A 161 -12.26 -6.86 11.92
C LEU A 161 -12.72 -8.12 11.20
N THR A 162 -11.85 -9.13 11.15
CA THR A 162 -12.13 -10.42 10.52
C THR A 162 -12.15 -11.53 11.56
N GLU A 163 -12.82 -11.30 12.70
CA GLU A 163 -12.75 -12.13 13.91
C GLU A 163 -13.06 -13.61 13.67
N GLU A 164 -14.19 -13.92 13.04
CA GLU A 164 -14.58 -15.31 12.75
C GLU A 164 -13.56 -16.00 11.85
N LEU A 165 -13.13 -15.31 10.79
CA LEU A 165 -12.09 -15.79 9.86
C LEU A 165 -10.76 -16.02 10.59
N ALA A 166 -10.34 -15.08 11.43
CA ALA A 166 -9.09 -15.12 12.16
C ALA A 166 -9.06 -16.33 13.11
N LEU A 167 -10.14 -16.54 13.87
CA LEU A 167 -10.25 -17.65 14.81
C LEU A 167 -10.25 -19.00 14.08
N ALA A 168 -11.01 -19.13 12.98
CA ALA A 168 -11.01 -20.34 12.16
C ALA A 168 -9.62 -20.65 11.57
N GLN A 169 -8.92 -19.62 11.07
CA GLN A 169 -7.55 -19.77 10.55
C GLN A 169 -6.55 -20.16 11.65
N ALA A 170 -6.71 -19.61 12.86
CA ALA A 170 -5.86 -19.91 14.00
C ALA A 170 -6.06 -21.34 14.50
N GLU A 171 -7.31 -21.81 14.59
CA GLU A 171 -7.64 -23.20 14.92
C GLU A 171 -7.07 -24.19 13.89
N GLN A 172 -7.16 -23.84 12.60
CA GLN A 172 -6.54 -24.62 11.54
C GLN A 172 -5.01 -24.68 11.71
N ALA A 173 -4.36 -23.55 11.99
CA ALA A 173 -2.92 -23.50 12.21
C ALA A 173 -2.51 -24.36 13.41
N ASP A 174 -3.22 -24.27 14.54
CA ASP A 174 -2.96 -25.11 15.72
C ASP A 174 -3.16 -26.60 15.43
N SER A 175 -4.19 -26.95 14.66
CA SER A 175 -4.44 -28.32 14.22
C SER A 175 -3.28 -28.85 13.38
N GLU A 176 -2.81 -28.08 12.40
CA GLU A 176 -1.71 -28.50 11.53
C GLU A 176 -0.38 -28.62 12.27
N ILE A 177 -0.06 -27.66 13.15
CA ILE A 177 1.12 -27.70 14.00
C ILE A 177 1.10 -28.95 14.89
N ARG A 178 -0.05 -29.29 15.47
CA ARG A 178 -0.23 -30.51 16.29
C ARG A 178 0.07 -31.78 15.49
N HIS A 179 -0.29 -31.82 14.20
CA HIS A 179 0.00 -32.93 13.29
C HIS A 179 1.37 -32.84 12.59
N GLY A 180 2.27 -31.98 13.07
CA GLY A 180 3.64 -31.85 12.52
C GLY A 180 3.74 -31.09 11.20
N LYS A 181 2.64 -30.49 10.72
CA LYS A 181 2.60 -29.70 9.48
C LYS A 181 2.92 -28.23 9.78
N TYR A 182 4.19 -27.89 9.96
CA TYR A 182 4.61 -26.50 10.16
C TYR A 182 5.01 -25.83 8.84
N ARG A 183 4.23 -24.85 8.38
CA ARG A 183 4.38 -24.20 7.07
C ARG A 183 5.49 -23.15 6.99
N GLY A 184 6.02 -22.71 8.14
CA GLY A 184 7.10 -21.72 8.20
C GLY A 184 6.88 -20.63 9.26
N PRO A 185 7.72 -19.59 9.28
CA PRO A 185 7.76 -18.61 10.37
C PRO A 185 6.47 -17.81 10.62
N LEU A 186 5.58 -17.72 9.63
CA LEU A 186 4.30 -17.01 9.78
C LEU A 186 3.15 -17.93 10.19
N HIS A 187 3.39 -19.25 10.29
CA HIS A 187 2.34 -20.21 10.56
C HIS A 187 1.79 -20.03 11.98
N GLY A 188 0.52 -19.62 12.06
CA GLY A 188 -0.18 -19.30 13.30
C GLY A 188 0.10 -17.92 13.88
N VAL A 189 0.94 -17.09 13.23
CA VAL A 189 1.25 -15.72 13.70
C VAL A 189 0.17 -14.75 13.16
N PRO A 190 -0.62 -14.09 14.01
CA PRO A 190 -1.71 -13.22 13.55
C PRO A 190 -1.20 -11.92 12.91
N CYS A 191 -1.82 -11.49 11.81
CA CYS A 191 -1.43 -10.31 11.06
C CYS A 191 -2.60 -9.38 10.73
N GLY A 192 -2.29 -8.13 10.40
CA GLY A 192 -3.22 -7.21 9.75
C GLY A 192 -2.72 -6.80 8.37
N VAL A 193 -3.63 -6.52 7.44
CA VAL A 193 -3.24 -6.03 6.11
C VAL A 193 -3.92 -4.69 5.83
N LYS A 194 -3.20 -3.79 5.17
CA LYS A 194 -3.76 -2.52 4.68
C LYS A 194 -5.04 -2.78 3.88
N ASP A 195 -6.03 -1.91 4.01
CA ASP A 195 -7.31 -2.02 3.29
C ASP A 195 -7.25 -1.69 1.78
N LEU A 196 -6.09 -1.98 1.17
CA LEU A 196 -5.83 -1.93 -0.27
C LEU A 196 -5.83 -3.33 -0.88
N PHE A 197 -5.41 -4.33 -0.11
CA PHE A 197 -5.26 -5.70 -0.59
C PHE A 197 -6.62 -6.36 -0.76
N ALA A 198 -7.02 -6.71 -1.99
CA ALA A 198 -8.24 -7.47 -2.21
C ALA A 198 -8.24 -8.75 -1.35
N THR A 199 -9.36 -9.00 -0.66
CA THR A 199 -9.57 -10.15 0.21
C THR A 199 -10.96 -10.70 -0.08
N LYS A 200 -11.03 -11.94 -0.55
CA LYS A 200 -12.27 -12.55 -1.03
C LYS A 200 -13.35 -12.52 0.04
N GLY A 201 -14.50 -11.94 -0.30
CA GLY A 201 -15.67 -11.86 0.58
C GLY A 201 -15.52 -10.90 1.77
N ILE A 202 -14.42 -10.17 1.88
CA ILE A 202 -14.17 -9.16 2.94
C ILE A 202 -14.11 -7.78 2.28
N LYS A 203 -14.69 -6.78 2.95
CA LYS A 203 -14.64 -5.39 2.48
C LYS A 203 -13.19 -4.96 2.22
N THR A 204 -12.98 -4.35 1.06
CA THR A 204 -11.70 -3.73 0.67
C THR A 204 -12.05 -2.38 0.07
N THR A 205 -11.95 -1.34 0.87
CA THR A 205 -12.62 -0.05 0.63
C THR A 205 -11.67 1.05 0.18
N TRP A 206 -10.36 0.76 0.16
CA TRP A 206 -9.33 1.73 -0.19
C TRP A 206 -9.36 3.01 0.68
N GLY A 207 -9.97 2.93 1.88
CA GLY A 207 -10.16 4.06 2.79
C GLY A 207 -11.03 5.20 2.24
N ALA A 208 -11.71 5.01 1.09
CA ALA A 208 -12.46 6.04 0.39
C ALA A 208 -13.98 5.77 0.47
N GLU A 209 -14.74 6.82 0.79
CA GLU A 209 -16.19 6.74 1.05
C GLU A 209 -17.00 6.11 -0.10
N PRO A 210 -16.76 6.43 -1.40
CA PRO A 210 -17.47 5.79 -2.50
C PRO A 210 -17.30 4.26 -2.56
N TYR A 211 -16.22 3.73 -1.98
CA TYR A 211 -15.87 2.31 -1.99
C TYR A 211 -16.09 1.64 -0.63
N ALA A 212 -16.76 2.29 0.32
CA ALA A 212 -16.94 1.78 1.70
C ALA A 212 -17.64 0.40 1.79
N ASN A 213 -18.35 -0.01 0.73
CA ASN A 213 -19.03 -1.31 0.64
C ASN A 213 -18.44 -2.22 -0.44
N GLN A 214 -17.29 -1.88 -1.03
CA GLN A 214 -16.63 -2.68 -2.06
C GLN A 214 -16.15 -4.04 -1.51
N ILE A 215 -16.52 -5.11 -2.20
CA ILE A 215 -16.15 -6.50 -1.89
C ILE A 215 -15.68 -7.15 -3.19
N PHE A 216 -14.59 -7.92 -3.11
CA PHE A 216 -14.05 -8.69 -4.23
C PHE A 216 -14.34 -10.18 -4.06
N ASP A 217 -14.42 -10.91 -5.17
CA ASP A 217 -14.58 -12.36 -5.23
C ASP A 217 -13.23 -13.11 -5.35
N TYR A 218 -12.12 -12.37 -5.31
CA TYR A 218 -10.75 -12.85 -5.37
C TYR A 218 -9.87 -12.29 -4.24
N ASP A 219 -8.76 -12.98 -3.98
CA ASP A 219 -7.70 -12.49 -3.10
C ASP A 219 -6.57 -11.87 -3.93
N SER A 220 -5.94 -10.83 -3.39
CA SER A 220 -4.65 -10.38 -3.91
C SER A 220 -3.56 -11.43 -3.62
N THR A 221 -2.54 -11.50 -4.48
CA THR A 221 -1.44 -12.49 -4.33
C THR A 221 -0.74 -12.43 -2.97
N VAL A 222 -0.67 -11.26 -2.34
CA VAL A 222 -0.10 -11.13 -0.99
C VAL A 222 -0.98 -11.85 0.04
N VAL A 223 -2.30 -11.68 -0.04
CA VAL A 223 -3.27 -12.36 0.84
C VAL A 223 -3.25 -13.87 0.61
N GLU A 224 -3.18 -14.32 -0.64
CA GLU A 224 -3.01 -15.74 -0.98
C GLU A 224 -1.77 -16.33 -0.32
N ARG A 225 -0.63 -15.62 -0.38
CA ARG A 225 0.65 -16.08 0.22
C ARG A 225 0.61 -16.08 1.74
N LEU A 226 -0.02 -15.09 2.37
CA LEU A 226 -0.20 -15.08 3.84
C LEU A 226 -1.08 -16.25 4.30
N ARG A 227 -2.17 -16.52 3.56
CA ARG A 227 -3.04 -17.67 3.84
C ARG A 227 -2.32 -18.99 3.61
N ALA A 228 -1.53 -19.10 2.54
CA ALA A 228 -0.70 -20.27 2.27
C ALA A 228 0.34 -20.48 3.38
N ALA A 229 0.92 -19.41 3.93
CA ALA A 229 1.82 -19.46 5.08
C ALA A 229 1.10 -19.80 6.40
N GLY A 230 -0.23 -19.78 6.43
CA GLY A 230 -1.07 -20.11 7.58
C GLY A 230 -1.11 -19.01 8.64
N SER A 231 -1.00 -17.74 8.23
CA SER A 231 -1.12 -16.59 9.14
C SER A 231 -2.60 -16.19 9.30
N PRO A 232 -3.15 -16.13 10.52
CA PRO A 232 -4.49 -15.62 10.77
C PRO A 232 -4.61 -14.13 10.43
N LEU A 233 -5.58 -13.77 9.59
CA LEU A 233 -5.88 -12.38 9.26
C LEU A 233 -6.82 -11.78 10.32
N LEU A 234 -6.33 -10.84 11.11
CA LEU A 234 -7.07 -10.18 12.20
C LEU A 234 -7.97 -9.04 11.70
N ALA A 235 -7.46 -8.25 10.76
CA ALA A 235 -8.11 -7.01 10.37
C ALA A 235 -7.63 -6.47 9.01
N LYS A 236 -8.53 -5.73 8.37
CA LYS A 236 -8.24 -4.71 7.36
C LYS A 236 -7.90 -3.42 8.08
N LEU A 237 -6.64 -2.99 7.98
CA LEU A 237 -6.11 -1.82 8.67
C LEU A 237 -6.32 -0.56 7.85
N SER A 238 -6.53 0.57 8.54
CA SER A 238 -6.81 1.85 7.90
C SER A 238 -5.67 2.32 7.00
N MET A 239 -6.04 3.14 6.03
CA MET A 239 -5.12 3.77 5.10
C MET A 239 -5.67 5.11 4.65
N GLY A 240 -4.83 6.07 4.31
CA GLY A 240 -5.31 7.29 3.66
C GLY A 240 -6.09 6.96 2.39
N ALA A 241 -7.23 7.62 2.18
CA ALA A 241 -8.12 7.38 1.05
C ALA A 241 -7.35 7.33 -0.28
N LEU A 242 -7.56 6.28 -1.06
CA LEU A 242 -6.87 6.02 -2.33
C LEU A 242 -5.33 6.08 -2.22
N ALA A 243 -4.82 5.62 -1.08
CA ALA A 243 -3.41 5.59 -0.72
C ALA A 243 -2.76 6.99 -0.59
N GLN A 244 -3.52 8.01 -0.15
CA GLN A 244 -3.03 9.36 0.09
C GLN A 244 -3.23 9.82 1.54
N GLY A 245 -2.14 10.19 2.23
CA GLY A 245 -2.19 10.74 3.59
C GLY A 245 -2.66 9.74 4.65
N GLY A 246 -3.17 10.21 5.79
CA GLY A 246 -3.64 9.37 6.92
C GLY A 246 -5.15 9.42 7.18
N LEU A 247 -5.90 10.14 6.34
CA LEU A 247 -7.35 10.36 6.48
C LEU A 247 -8.12 9.34 5.63
N TRP A 248 -9.03 8.61 6.23
CA TRP A 248 -10.00 7.73 5.56
C TRP A 248 -11.42 8.14 5.90
N PHE A 249 -12.43 7.52 5.30
CA PHE A 249 -13.84 7.87 5.60
C PHE A 249 -14.22 7.68 7.07
N GLY A 250 -13.48 6.85 7.83
CA GLY A 250 -13.64 6.70 9.28
C GLY A 250 -12.94 7.77 10.12
N GLY A 251 -12.22 8.72 9.49
CA GLY A 251 -11.48 9.80 10.14
C GLY A 251 -9.96 9.68 10.05
N MET A 252 -9.24 10.50 10.82
CA MET A 252 -7.77 10.47 10.81
C MET A 252 -7.25 9.30 11.66
N THR A 253 -6.34 8.50 11.10
CA THR A 253 -5.60 7.51 11.91
C THR A 253 -4.53 8.20 12.75
N LYS A 254 -4.48 7.83 14.02
CA LYS A 254 -3.67 8.48 15.06
C LYS A 254 -2.46 7.64 15.41
N THR A 255 -1.37 8.31 15.80
CA THR A 255 -0.16 7.63 16.29
C THR A 255 -0.34 7.22 17.76
N PRO A 256 0.11 6.02 18.18
CA PRO A 256 -0.01 5.59 19.57
C PRO A 256 0.84 6.41 20.55
N TRP A 257 1.81 7.18 20.06
CA TRP A 257 2.64 8.06 20.87
C TRP A 257 1.95 9.38 21.25
N ASN A 258 0.95 9.81 20.47
CA ASN A 258 0.15 11.00 20.72
C ASN A 258 -1.17 10.93 19.94
N LEU A 259 -2.29 10.78 20.64
CA LEU A 259 -3.63 10.61 20.05
C LEU A 259 -4.19 11.89 19.39
N GLU A 260 -3.53 13.02 19.54
CA GLU A 260 -3.86 14.28 18.85
C GLU A 260 -3.12 14.43 17.52
N GLN A 261 -2.27 13.47 17.16
CA GLN A 261 -1.43 13.53 15.97
C GLN A 261 -1.71 12.36 15.01
N SER A 262 -1.57 12.63 13.71
CA SER A 262 -1.68 11.62 12.67
C SER A 262 -0.53 10.59 12.76
N SER A 263 -0.80 9.35 12.36
CA SER A 263 0.20 8.32 12.09
C SER A 263 0.96 8.52 10.77
N SER A 264 0.74 9.63 10.05
CA SER A 264 1.13 9.76 8.62
C SER A 264 0.44 8.70 7.76
N GLY A 265 0.93 8.47 6.54
CA GLY A 265 0.39 7.42 5.69
C GLY A 265 1.10 7.27 4.34
N SER A 266 0.55 6.50 3.41
CA SER A 266 -0.81 5.97 3.46
C SER A 266 -1.00 4.64 4.18
N SER A 267 0.03 3.91 4.57
CA SER A 267 -0.10 2.69 5.40
C SER A 267 -0.28 3.02 6.88
N ALA A 268 -1.21 3.95 7.15
CA ALA A 268 -1.43 4.60 8.43
C ALA A 268 -1.78 3.60 9.54
N GLY A 269 -2.80 2.77 9.31
CA GLY A 269 -3.25 1.74 10.25
C GLY A 269 -2.24 0.62 10.43
N SER A 270 -1.52 0.23 9.37
CA SER A 270 -0.44 -0.77 9.44
C SER A 270 0.63 -0.37 10.47
N ALA A 271 1.16 0.86 10.38
CA ALA A 271 2.16 1.34 11.31
C ALA A 271 1.60 1.54 12.73
N ALA A 272 0.42 2.18 12.86
CA ALA A 272 -0.19 2.45 14.16
C ALA A 272 -0.58 1.17 14.92
N ALA A 273 -1.17 0.19 14.24
CA ALA A 273 -1.57 -1.08 14.85
C ALA A 273 -0.34 -1.92 15.26
N THR A 274 0.71 -1.93 14.44
CA THR A 274 1.96 -2.63 14.78
C THR A 274 2.64 -1.98 15.99
N ALA A 275 2.77 -0.64 15.98
CA ALA A 275 3.38 0.11 17.07
C ALA A 275 2.66 -0.05 18.41
N ALA A 276 1.33 -0.19 18.40
CA ALA A 276 0.52 -0.42 19.60
C ALA A 276 0.40 -1.90 20.01
N GLY A 277 1.10 -2.81 19.34
CA GLY A 277 1.05 -4.25 19.61
C GLY A 277 -0.35 -4.83 19.39
N LEU A 278 -1.08 -4.36 18.38
CA LEU A 278 -2.44 -4.83 18.07
C LEU A 278 -2.46 -5.98 17.06
N VAL A 279 -1.33 -6.23 16.42
CA VAL A 279 -1.10 -7.31 15.46
C VAL A 279 0.33 -7.83 15.64
N GLY A 280 0.61 -9.09 15.30
CA GLY A 280 1.98 -9.63 15.36
C GLY A 280 2.89 -9.06 14.26
N PHE A 281 2.32 -8.74 13.10
CA PHE A 281 2.93 -7.93 12.05
C PHE A 281 1.83 -7.37 11.15
N SER A 282 2.19 -6.42 10.28
CA SER A 282 1.27 -5.93 9.26
C SER A 282 1.92 -5.78 7.90
N ILE A 283 1.08 -5.76 6.86
CA ILE A 283 1.49 -5.46 5.49
C ILE A 283 0.94 -4.09 5.07
N GLY A 284 1.82 -3.25 4.54
CA GLY A 284 1.51 -1.95 3.95
C GLY A 284 1.78 -1.90 2.44
N THR A 285 1.59 -0.73 1.83
CA THR A 285 2.00 -0.46 0.45
C THR A 285 2.69 0.89 0.35
N GLU A 286 3.68 0.98 -0.54
CA GLU A 286 4.42 2.22 -0.79
C GLU A 286 4.37 2.62 -2.26
N THR A 287 4.00 3.88 -2.50
CA THR A 287 4.18 4.57 -3.80
C THR A 287 5.25 5.66 -3.67
N LEU A 288 5.15 6.49 -2.63
CA LEU A 288 6.10 7.54 -2.30
C LEU A 288 6.13 7.72 -0.77
N GLY A 289 6.94 6.92 -0.07
CA GLY A 289 7.07 6.98 1.39
C GLY A 289 5.86 6.46 2.19
N SER A 290 4.90 5.80 1.55
CA SER A 290 3.66 5.35 2.21
C SER A 290 3.81 4.19 3.20
N ILE A 291 5.00 3.59 3.33
CA ILE A 291 5.41 2.69 4.43
C ILE A 291 6.40 3.43 5.32
N ILE A 292 7.47 4.00 4.76
CA ILE A 292 8.56 4.61 5.55
C ILE A 292 8.08 5.82 6.37
N SER A 293 7.22 6.68 5.82
CA SER A 293 6.68 7.85 6.53
C SER A 293 5.85 7.47 7.76
N PRO A 294 4.81 6.61 7.66
CA PRO A 294 4.08 6.18 8.85
C PRO A 294 4.92 5.31 9.78
N SER A 295 5.86 4.51 9.28
CA SER A 295 6.80 3.78 10.14
C SER A 295 7.67 4.71 10.98
N THR A 296 8.21 5.78 10.38
CA THR A 296 8.96 6.83 11.08
C THR A 296 8.09 7.51 12.14
N ARG A 297 6.85 7.86 11.78
CA ARG A 297 5.92 8.56 12.69
C ARG A 297 5.45 7.71 13.87
N CYS A 298 5.34 6.39 13.66
CA CYS A 298 4.89 5.44 14.67
C CYS A 298 6.03 4.65 15.31
N GLY A 299 7.30 4.94 15.02
CA GLY A 299 8.44 4.26 15.65
C GLY A 299 8.50 2.75 15.35
N THR A 300 8.17 2.34 14.13
CA THR A 300 8.24 0.95 13.68
C THR A 300 9.26 0.78 12.56
N THR A 301 9.69 -0.45 12.32
CA THR A 301 10.48 -0.79 11.13
C THR A 301 9.53 -1.05 9.95
N GLY A 302 9.79 -0.42 8.81
CA GLY A 302 9.06 -0.63 7.56
C GLY A 302 10.03 -0.81 6.40
N LEU A 303 9.65 -1.64 5.43
CA LEU A 303 10.40 -1.93 4.20
C LEU A 303 9.46 -1.88 3.00
#